data_AF-G1VJ71-F1
#
_entry.id   AF-G1VJ71-F1
#
_cell.length_a   1.000
_cell.length_b   1.000
_cell.length_c   1.000
_cell.angle_alpha   90.00
_cell.angle_beta   90.00
_cell.angle_gamma   90.00
#
_symmetry.space_group_name_H-M   'P 1'
#
loop_
_entity.id
_entity.type
_entity.pdbx_description
1 polymer ?
#
loop_
_entity_poly.entity_id
_entity_poly.type
_entity_poly.pdbx_seq_one_letter_code
_entity_poly.pdbx_strand_id
1 'polypeptide(L)'
;MHSKNYGTALFLILMIVGLTILPVNAHEVEVSYVPQDYELKTFHMEVRIQGEGAVLDQGLTLKNPTFFALHSDEKKQFVLQPAQGYEIADIQYDGEDITNLLQQQTLTVKGKDHDTKLIVTFCKQSQKPRKDTDTVETGDSVATAGYLSIILLSAGFIIFVRKKKEKQHDKR
;
A
#
# COMPACT_ATOMS: atom_id res chain seq x y z
N MET A 1 -23.10 98.51 4.28
CA MET A 1 -23.14 97.46 5.32
C MET A 1 -24.12 96.40 4.82
N HIS A 2 -23.67 95.33 4.17
CA HIS A 2 -23.10 94.10 4.74
C HIS A 2 -24.05 93.36 5.70
N SER A 3 -24.57 92.20 5.25
CA SER A 3 -25.04 91.03 6.02
C SER A 3 -26.15 90.29 5.23
N LYS A 4 -25.79 89.43 4.27
CA LYS A 4 -25.76 87.95 4.39
C LYS A 4 -27.13 87.29 4.59
N ASN A 5 -27.88 87.08 3.50
CA ASN A 5 -29.01 86.15 3.45
C ASN A 5 -28.57 84.77 2.93
N TYR A 6 -27.67 84.11 3.68
CA TYR A 6 -27.26 82.73 3.38
C TYR A 6 -28.23 81.68 3.95
N GLY A 7 -29.21 82.09 4.77
CA GLY A 7 -30.18 81.17 5.38
C GLY A 7 -31.19 80.59 4.38
N THR A 8 -31.63 81.39 3.41
CA THR A 8 -32.63 80.96 2.42
C THR A 8 -32.03 80.10 1.30
N ALA A 9 -30.77 80.34 0.94
CA ALA A 9 -30.05 79.52 -0.03
C ALA A 9 -29.67 78.13 0.52
N LEU A 10 -29.32 78.03 1.81
CA LEU A 10 -28.96 76.77 2.45
C LEU A 10 -30.15 75.79 2.55
N PHE A 11 -31.36 76.30 2.81
CA PHE A 11 -32.59 75.49 2.89
C PHE A 11 -33.03 74.93 1.53
N LEU A 12 -32.81 75.66 0.43
CA LEU A 12 -33.13 75.20 -0.93
C LEU A 12 -32.18 74.10 -1.41
N ILE A 13 -30.89 74.15 -1.03
CA ILE A 13 -29.91 73.11 -1.36
C ILE A 13 -30.19 71.82 -0.56
N LEU A 14 -30.61 71.92 0.70
CA LEU A 14 -30.94 70.76 1.54
C LEU A 14 -32.23 70.04 1.08
N MET A 15 -33.16 70.74 0.42
CA MET A 15 -34.37 70.15 -0.17
C MET A 15 -34.10 69.36 -1.48
N ILE A 16 -33.00 69.63 -2.20
CA ILE A 16 -32.63 68.88 -3.41
C ILE A 16 -31.82 67.61 -3.06
N VAL A 17 -31.20 67.57 -1.88
CA VAL A 17 -30.45 66.40 -1.36
C VAL A 17 -31.38 65.41 -0.61
N GLY A 18 -32.70 65.66 -0.62
CA GLY A 18 -33.73 64.68 -0.29
C GLY A 18 -33.85 63.63 -1.40
N LEU A 19 -32.81 62.80 -1.49
CA LEU A 19 -32.69 61.54 -2.20
C LEU A 19 -34.07 60.89 -2.47
N THR A 20 -34.60 61.04 -3.69
CA THR A 20 -35.65 60.13 -4.17
C THR A 20 -34.97 58.81 -4.49
N ILE A 21 -34.77 57.96 -3.48
CA ILE A 21 -34.45 56.56 -3.70
C ILE A 21 -35.74 55.95 -4.27
N LEU A 22 -35.82 55.86 -5.59
CA LEU A 22 -36.84 54.99 -6.21
C LEU A 22 -36.57 53.58 -5.68
N PRO A 23 -37.57 52.85 -5.15
CA PRO A 23 -37.37 51.44 -4.88
C PRO A 23 -37.04 50.78 -6.22
N VAL A 24 -35.83 50.27 -6.37
CA VAL A 24 -35.53 49.28 -7.39
C VAL A 24 -36.43 48.10 -7.03
N ASN A 25 -37.52 47.93 -7.78
CA ASN A 25 -38.29 46.71 -7.77
C ASN A 25 -37.40 45.63 -8.40
N ALA A 26 -36.50 45.08 -7.60
CA ALA A 26 -35.91 43.79 -7.88
C ALA A 26 -37.08 42.82 -7.91
N HIS A 27 -37.50 42.41 -9.11
CA HIS A 27 -38.26 41.19 -9.22
C HIS A 27 -37.30 40.10 -8.74
N GLU A 28 -37.48 39.66 -7.50
CA GLU A 28 -36.88 38.42 -7.04
C GLU A 28 -37.46 37.33 -7.93
N VAL A 29 -36.71 36.98 -8.98
CA VAL A 29 -36.98 35.76 -9.72
C VAL A 29 -36.61 34.67 -8.73
N GLU A 30 -37.64 34.08 -8.11
CA GLU A 30 -37.47 32.89 -7.29
C GLU A 30 -36.89 31.80 -8.20
N VAL A 31 -35.57 31.61 -8.14
CA VAL A 31 -34.90 30.52 -8.85
C VAL A 31 -35.23 29.26 -8.09
N SER A 32 -36.34 28.63 -8.46
CA SER A 32 -36.69 27.30 -7.97
C SER A 32 -35.69 26.31 -8.56
N TYR A 33 -34.67 25.96 -7.78
CA TYR A 33 -33.74 24.91 -8.14
C TYR A 33 -34.46 23.58 -7.93
N VAL A 34 -34.96 23.00 -9.02
CA VAL A 34 -35.29 21.57 -9.02
C VAL A 34 -33.96 20.84 -9.12
N PRO A 35 -33.49 20.14 -8.07
CA PRO A 35 -32.29 19.34 -8.20
C PRO A 35 -32.56 18.31 -9.30
N GLN A 36 -31.77 18.35 -10.37
CA GLN A 36 -31.78 17.24 -11.31
C GLN A 36 -31.33 16.01 -10.55
N ASP A 37 -32.15 14.96 -10.61
CA ASP A 37 -31.81 13.66 -10.08
C ASP A 37 -30.60 13.16 -10.88
N TYR A 38 -29.40 13.31 -10.31
CA TYR A 38 -28.18 12.86 -10.94
C TYR A 38 -28.14 11.35 -10.76
N GLU A 39 -28.63 10.61 -11.75
CA GLU A 39 -28.34 9.18 -11.81
C GLU A 39 -26.82 9.01 -11.85
N LEU A 40 -26.25 8.53 -10.75
CA LEU A 40 -24.82 8.26 -10.68
C LEU A 40 -24.51 7.15 -11.69
N LYS A 41 -23.67 7.45 -12.68
CA LYS A 41 -23.24 6.47 -13.67
C LYS A 41 -22.43 5.38 -13.00
N THR A 42 -22.68 4.13 -13.37
CA THR A 42 -21.87 2.97 -12.98
C THR A 42 -21.00 2.51 -14.15
N PHE A 43 -19.86 1.91 -13.81
CA PHE A 43 -18.93 1.31 -14.75
C PHE A 43 -18.59 -0.12 -14.31
N HIS A 44 -18.23 -0.97 -15.26
CA HIS A 44 -17.94 -2.37 -14.97
C HIS A 44 -16.50 -2.57 -14.51
N MET A 45 -16.33 -3.27 -13.40
CA MET A 45 -15.04 -3.80 -12.96
C MET A 45 -15.03 -5.32 -13.14
N GLU A 46 -14.12 -5.81 -13.98
CA GLU A 46 -13.82 -7.24 -14.11
C GLU A 46 -12.74 -7.65 -13.11
N VAL A 47 -13.01 -8.67 -12.29
CA VAL A 47 -12.03 -9.29 -11.40
C VAL A 47 -11.60 -10.64 -11.98
N ARG A 48 -10.30 -10.81 -12.21
CA ARG A 48 -9.67 -12.05 -12.64
C ARG A 48 -8.70 -12.59 -11.60
N ILE A 49 -8.71 -13.90 -11.45
CA ILE A 49 -7.83 -14.63 -10.55
C ILE A 49 -6.89 -15.49 -11.40
N GLN A 50 -5.60 -15.46 -11.11
CA GLN A 50 -4.59 -16.29 -11.78
C GLN A 50 -3.82 -17.09 -10.73
N GLY A 51 -3.51 -18.35 -11.03
CA GLY A 51 -2.89 -19.25 -10.07
C GLY A 51 -3.86 -19.81 -9.03
N GLU A 52 -3.30 -20.40 -7.96
CA GLU A 52 -4.08 -21.08 -6.92
C GLU A 52 -4.29 -20.18 -5.69
N GLY A 53 -5.54 -19.77 -5.49
CA GLY A 53 -5.98 -18.93 -4.39
C GLY A 53 -7.42 -18.49 -4.59
N ALA A 54 -7.93 -17.72 -3.63
CA ALA A 54 -9.28 -17.19 -3.64
C ALA A 54 -9.25 -15.67 -3.39
N VAL A 55 -10.19 -14.97 -4.02
CA VAL A 55 -10.53 -13.58 -3.71
C VAL A 55 -11.93 -13.58 -3.15
N LEU A 56 -12.13 -12.93 -2.00
CA LEU A 56 -13.40 -12.87 -1.31
C LEU A 56 -13.95 -11.45 -1.34
N ASP A 57 -15.26 -11.34 -1.52
CA ASP A 57 -16.04 -10.11 -1.36
C ASP A 57 -17.08 -10.36 -0.28
N GLN A 58 -17.07 -9.55 0.78
CA GLN A 58 -17.96 -9.73 1.93
C GLN A 58 -17.97 -11.16 2.51
N GLY A 59 -16.82 -11.83 2.47
CA GLY A 59 -16.64 -13.21 2.95
C GLY A 59 -17.04 -14.31 1.95
N LEU A 60 -17.60 -13.96 0.79
CA LEU A 60 -17.97 -14.91 -0.25
C LEU A 60 -16.85 -15.05 -1.28
N THR A 61 -16.47 -16.29 -1.58
CA THR A 61 -15.48 -16.58 -2.63
C THR A 61 -16.02 -16.21 -4.00
N LEU A 62 -15.26 -15.39 -4.73
CA LEU A 62 -15.58 -14.97 -6.09
C LEU A 62 -15.35 -16.10 -7.10
N LYS A 63 -16.15 -16.10 -8.16
CA LYS A 63 -15.89 -16.90 -9.36
C LYS A 63 -14.86 -16.17 -10.23
N ASN A 64 -14.25 -16.89 -11.15
CA ASN A 64 -13.26 -16.33 -12.07
C ASN A 64 -13.75 -16.46 -13.52
N PRO A 65 -14.03 -15.34 -14.23
CA PRO A 65 -14.06 -13.95 -13.73
C PRO A 65 -15.34 -13.64 -12.92
N THR A 66 -15.33 -12.51 -12.21
CA THR A 66 -16.52 -11.87 -11.60
C THR A 66 -16.61 -10.41 -12.05
N PHE A 67 -17.83 -9.88 -12.21
CA PHE A 67 -18.08 -8.49 -12.60
C PHE A 67 -18.82 -7.73 -11.51
N PHE A 68 -18.45 -6.47 -11.30
CA PHE A 68 -19.14 -5.52 -10.44
C PHE A 68 -19.53 -4.28 -11.24
N ALA A 69 -20.65 -3.65 -10.89
CA ALA A 69 -20.98 -2.31 -11.35
C ALA A 69 -20.68 -1.35 -10.20
N LEU A 70 -19.78 -0.39 -10.41
CA LEU A 70 -19.32 0.54 -9.39
C LEU A 70 -19.48 1.99 -9.84
N HIS A 71 -19.76 2.88 -8.89
CA HIS A 71 -19.59 4.31 -9.11
C HIS A 71 -18.12 4.74 -9.00
N SER A 72 -17.78 5.88 -9.59
CA SER A 72 -16.40 6.41 -9.59
C SER A 72 -15.87 6.82 -8.21
N ASP A 73 -16.76 6.99 -7.24
CA ASP A 73 -16.44 7.33 -5.85
C ASP A 73 -16.57 6.14 -4.88
N GLU A 74 -17.17 5.05 -5.34
CA GLU A 74 -17.38 3.83 -4.56
C GLU A 74 -16.04 3.12 -4.27
N LYS A 75 -15.92 2.58 -3.07
CA LYS A 75 -14.77 1.75 -2.66
C LYS A 75 -15.22 0.31 -2.50
N LYS A 76 -14.38 -0.60 -2.97
CA LYS A 76 -14.58 -2.03 -2.83
C LYS A 76 -13.41 -2.67 -2.12
N GLN A 77 -13.71 -3.57 -1.20
CA GLN A 77 -12.72 -4.25 -0.38
C GLN A 77 -12.75 -5.75 -0.70
N PHE A 78 -11.58 -6.33 -0.89
CA PHE A 78 -11.38 -7.73 -1.18
C PHE A 78 -10.43 -8.35 -0.16
N VAL A 79 -10.67 -9.61 0.21
CA VAL A 79 -9.72 -10.41 0.99
C VAL A 79 -9.10 -11.45 0.08
N LEU A 80 -7.76 -11.49 0.04
CA LEU A 80 -6.97 -12.35 -0.83
C LEU A 80 -6.43 -13.53 -0.01
N GLN A 81 -6.80 -14.75 -0.37
CA GLN A 81 -6.43 -15.97 0.33
C GLN A 81 -5.63 -16.88 -0.61
N PRO A 82 -4.30 -16.89 -0.55
CA PRO A 82 -3.50 -17.87 -1.27
C PRO A 82 -3.85 -19.29 -0.86
N ALA A 83 -3.81 -20.22 -1.81
CA ALA A 83 -3.89 -21.64 -1.48
C ALA A 83 -2.65 -22.09 -0.67
N GLN A 84 -2.73 -23.26 -0.04
CA GLN A 84 -1.59 -23.82 0.70
C GLN A 84 -0.37 -23.99 -0.23
N GLY A 85 0.77 -23.41 0.18
CA GLY A 85 2.01 -23.43 -0.60
C GLY A 85 2.07 -22.40 -1.74
N TYR A 86 1.12 -21.46 -1.79
CA TYR A 86 1.09 -20.35 -2.71
C TYR A 86 1.20 -19.01 -1.97
N GLU A 87 1.61 -17.97 -2.68
CA GLU A 87 1.69 -16.59 -2.22
C GLU A 87 1.11 -15.63 -3.26
N ILE A 88 0.80 -14.40 -2.83
CA ILE A 88 0.38 -13.32 -3.74
C ILE A 88 1.62 -12.83 -4.47
N ALA A 89 1.63 -12.97 -5.80
CA ALA A 89 2.74 -12.58 -6.64
C ALA A 89 2.61 -11.14 -7.12
N ASP A 90 1.41 -10.76 -7.55
CA ASP A 90 1.14 -9.50 -8.24
C ASP A 90 -0.35 -9.15 -8.15
N ILE A 91 -0.66 -7.86 -8.06
CA ILE A 91 -2.00 -7.29 -8.09
C ILE A 91 -1.99 -6.12 -9.05
N GLN A 92 -2.66 -6.27 -10.19
CA GLN A 92 -2.81 -5.20 -11.18
C GLN A 92 -4.22 -4.64 -11.16
N TYR A 93 -4.34 -3.32 -11.09
CA TYR A 93 -5.61 -2.63 -11.26
C TYR A 93 -5.52 -1.65 -12.41
N ASP A 94 -6.29 -1.92 -13.46
CA ASP A 94 -6.34 -1.12 -14.68
C ASP A 94 -4.95 -0.94 -15.32
N GLY A 95 -4.15 -2.01 -15.26
CA GLY A 95 -2.78 -2.05 -15.78
C GLY A 95 -1.69 -1.49 -14.87
N GLU A 96 -2.05 -0.91 -13.72
CA GLU A 96 -1.08 -0.44 -12.71
C GLU A 96 -0.84 -1.52 -11.65
N ASP A 97 0.43 -1.78 -11.32
CA ASP A 97 0.79 -2.64 -10.17
C ASP A 97 0.49 -1.89 -8.87
N ILE A 98 -0.44 -2.45 -8.09
CA ILE A 98 -0.89 -1.94 -6.79
C ILE A 98 -0.62 -2.93 -5.66
N THR A 99 0.30 -3.87 -5.85
CA THR A 99 0.63 -4.90 -4.87
C THR A 99 1.04 -4.31 -3.51
N ASN A 100 1.67 -3.13 -3.52
CA ASN A 100 2.05 -2.38 -2.33
C ASN A 100 0.87 -1.83 -1.51
N LEU A 101 -0.34 -1.77 -2.07
CA LEU A 101 -1.54 -1.33 -1.36
C LEU A 101 -2.20 -2.44 -0.53
N LEU A 102 -1.74 -3.69 -0.68
CA LEU A 102 -2.24 -4.81 0.11
C LEU A 102 -1.84 -4.67 1.58
N GLN A 103 -2.82 -4.69 2.47
CA GLN A 103 -2.61 -4.62 3.91
C GLN A 103 -3.29 -5.79 4.59
N GLN A 104 -2.54 -6.64 5.29
CA GLN A 104 -3.10 -7.78 6.04
C GLN A 104 -4.05 -8.63 5.16
N GLN A 105 -3.62 -8.97 3.94
CA GLN A 105 -4.41 -9.72 2.93
C GLN A 105 -5.68 -9.01 2.44
N THR A 106 -5.91 -7.76 2.83
CA THR A 106 -7.02 -6.95 2.40
C THR A 106 -6.57 -5.93 1.36
N LEU A 107 -7.28 -5.88 0.24
CA LEU A 107 -7.09 -4.91 -0.82
C LEU A 107 -8.31 -4.01 -0.91
N THR A 108 -8.10 -2.70 -0.96
CA THR A 108 -9.18 -1.74 -1.22
C THR A 108 -8.90 -1.03 -2.53
N VAL A 109 -9.85 -1.09 -3.46
CA VAL A 109 -9.82 -0.34 -4.72
C VAL A 109 -10.97 0.65 -4.76
N LYS A 110 -10.82 1.71 -5.55
CA LYS A 110 -11.86 2.69 -5.81
C LYS A 110 -12.34 2.53 -7.25
N GLY A 111 -13.64 2.63 -7.48
CA GLY A 111 -14.18 2.69 -8.84
C GLY A 111 -13.61 3.87 -9.63
N LYS A 112 -13.71 3.78 -10.96
CA LYS A 112 -13.26 4.81 -11.90
C LYS A 112 -14.40 5.23 -12.83
N ASP A 113 -14.16 6.27 -13.61
CA ASP A 113 -15.08 6.81 -14.62
C ASP A 113 -15.04 6.06 -15.97
N HIS A 114 -14.58 4.80 -15.94
CA HIS A 114 -14.50 3.89 -17.07
C HIS A 114 -14.45 2.44 -16.56
N ASP A 115 -14.65 1.49 -17.47
CA ASP A 115 -14.55 0.07 -17.13
C ASP A 115 -13.12 -0.30 -16.76
N THR A 116 -12.96 -1.06 -15.68
CA THR A 116 -11.65 -1.40 -15.11
C THR A 116 -11.45 -2.89 -14.99
N LYS A 117 -10.19 -3.31 -14.82
CA LYS A 117 -9.82 -4.71 -14.61
C LYS A 117 -8.91 -4.85 -13.41
N LEU A 118 -9.30 -5.69 -12.46
CA LEU A 118 -8.47 -6.14 -11.35
C LEU A 118 -7.98 -7.55 -11.65
N ILE A 119 -6.67 -7.75 -11.67
CA ILE A 119 -6.03 -9.07 -11.84
C ILE A 119 -5.24 -9.36 -10.56
N VAL A 120 -5.59 -10.47 -9.91
CA VAL A 120 -4.84 -10.98 -8.75
C VAL A 120 -4.13 -12.26 -9.15
N THR A 121 -2.81 -12.28 -9.00
CA THR A 121 -1.98 -13.41 -9.38
C THR A 121 -1.37 -14.07 -8.15
N PHE A 122 -1.61 -15.37 -8.01
CA PHE A 122 -0.98 -16.23 -7.02
C PHE A 122 0.10 -17.09 -7.68
N CYS A 123 1.25 -17.25 -7.04
CA CYS A 123 2.32 -18.14 -7.50
C CYS A 123 2.72 -19.12 -6.40
N LYS A 124 3.36 -20.24 -6.79
CA LYS A 124 3.91 -21.17 -5.80
C LYS A 124 4.98 -20.46 -4.98
N GLN A 125 4.93 -20.64 -3.67
CA GLN A 125 5.98 -20.15 -2.79
C GLN A 125 7.31 -20.77 -3.22
N SER A 126 8.32 -19.92 -3.32
CA SER A 126 9.69 -20.41 -3.51
C SER A 126 10.10 -21.19 -2.27
N GLN A 127 10.17 -22.53 -2.39
CA GLN A 127 10.79 -23.35 -1.36
C GLN A 127 12.28 -22.98 -1.32
N LYS A 128 12.67 -22.07 -0.44
CA LYS A 128 14.06 -22.08 0.03
C LYS A 128 14.27 -23.48 0.61
N PRO A 129 15.27 -24.26 0.15
CA PRO A 129 15.56 -25.53 0.80
C PRO A 129 15.74 -25.22 2.28
N ARG A 130 14.85 -25.77 3.09
CA ARG A 130 14.99 -25.73 4.53
C ARG A 130 16.31 -26.41 4.77
N LYS A 131 17.32 -25.65 5.19
CA LYS A 131 18.54 -26.23 5.73
C LYS A 131 18.12 -26.77 7.08
N ASP A 132 17.44 -27.91 7.07
CA ASP A 132 17.10 -28.67 8.26
C ASP A 132 18.41 -29.07 8.90
N THR A 133 18.89 -28.18 9.77
CA THR A 133 19.91 -28.47 10.76
C THR A 133 19.18 -28.69 12.08
N ASP A 134 18.17 -29.56 12.05
CA ASP A 134 17.68 -30.26 13.24
C ASP A 134 17.98 -31.74 13.01
N THR A 135 19.27 -32.06 12.97
CA THR A 135 19.70 -33.37 13.41
C THR A 135 19.25 -33.46 14.86
N VAL A 136 18.27 -34.33 15.13
CA VAL A 136 18.07 -34.85 16.48
C VAL A 136 19.42 -35.46 16.88
N GLU A 137 20.21 -34.73 17.67
CA GLU A 137 21.33 -35.30 18.40
C GLU A 137 20.75 -36.19 19.51
N THR A 138 20.24 -37.37 19.11
CA THR A 138 20.41 -38.52 20.00
C THR A 138 21.86 -38.91 19.82
N GLY A 139 22.66 -38.58 20.82
CA GLY A 139 24.11 -38.48 20.75
C GLY A 139 24.75 -39.59 19.93
N ASP A 140 25.31 -39.20 18.78
CA ASP A 140 26.55 -39.76 18.30
C ASP A 140 27.19 -38.83 17.27
N SER A 141 28.43 -38.48 17.57
CA SER A 141 29.43 -37.90 16.67
C SER A 141 29.14 -36.51 16.10
N VAL A 142 29.30 -35.51 16.97
CA VAL A 142 29.57 -34.13 16.59
C VAL A 142 30.69 -34.10 15.56
N ALA A 143 30.39 -33.54 14.39
CA ALA A 143 31.33 -33.26 13.32
C ALA A 143 32.47 -32.36 13.84
N THR A 144 33.53 -33.00 14.32
CA THR A 144 34.81 -32.40 14.73
C THR A 144 35.68 -32.07 13.51
N ALA A 145 35.06 -31.67 12.40
CA ALA A 145 35.73 -31.38 11.13
C ALA A 145 36.35 -29.96 11.06
N GLY A 146 36.28 -29.17 12.14
CA GLY A 146 36.84 -27.80 12.20
C GLY A 146 38.09 -27.61 13.07
N TYR A 147 38.47 -28.58 13.92
CA TYR A 147 39.53 -28.37 14.93
C TYR A 147 40.74 -29.33 14.80
N LEU A 148 40.71 -30.30 13.89
CA LEU A 148 41.85 -31.22 13.71
C LEU A 148 43.09 -30.57 13.07
N SER A 149 42.95 -29.41 12.42
CA SER A 149 44.11 -28.70 11.86
C SER A 149 45.03 -28.11 12.92
N ILE A 150 44.51 -27.76 14.12
CA ILE A 150 45.31 -27.04 15.13
C ILE A 150 46.03 -28.01 16.08
N ILE A 151 45.53 -29.23 16.29
CA ILE A 151 46.14 -30.20 17.23
C ILE A 151 47.23 -31.06 16.57
N LEU A 152 47.26 -31.19 15.23
CA LEU A 152 48.34 -31.93 14.55
C LEU A 152 49.69 -31.20 14.48
N LEU A 153 49.75 -29.89 14.81
CA LEU A 153 51.02 -29.15 14.85
C LEU A 153 51.75 -29.23 16.20
N SER A 154 51.11 -29.66 17.29
CA SER A 154 51.76 -29.71 18.62
C SER A 154 52.43 -31.07 18.92
N ALA A 155 51.92 -32.18 18.38
CA ALA A 155 52.53 -33.50 18.58
C ALA A 155 53.85 -33.70 17.81
N GLY A 156 53.96 -33.12 16.61
CA GLY A 156 55.19 -33.17 15.80
C GLY A 156 56.37 -32.38 16.39
N PHE A 157 56.08 -31.31 17.14
CA PHE A 157 57.12 -30.48 17.76
C PHE A 157 57.75 -31.14 19.00
N ILE A 158 56.99 -31.91 19.78
CA ILE A 158 57.51 -32.61 20.98
C ILE A 158 58.47 -33.75 20.60
N ILE A 159 58.20 -34.47 19.51
CA ILE A 159 59.08 -35.55 19.03
C ILE A 159 60.38 -34.98 18.43
N PHE A 160 60.33 -33.84 17.74
CA PHE A 160 61.51 -33.21 17.14
C PHE A 160 62.49 -32.65 18.19
N VAL A 161 62.02 -32.12 19.32
CA VAL A 161 62.89 -31.60 20.39
C VAL A 161 63.60 -32.72 21.15
N ARG A 162 63.00 -33.91 21.32
CA ARG A 162 63.65 -35.05 22.00
C ARG A 162 64.79 -35.65 21.19
N LYS A 163 64.67 -35.78 19.86
CA LYS A 163 65.72 -36.38 19.00
C LYS A 163 66.98 -35.50 18.87
N LYS A 164 66.90 -34.21 19.17
CA LYS A 164 68.06 -33.31 19.14
C LYS A 164 68.92 -33.37 20.42
N LYS A 165 68.35 -33.79 21.57
CA LYS A 165 69.12 -33.92 22.83
C LYS A 165 69.94 -35.21 22.91
N GLU A 166 69.53 -36.30 22.25
CA GLU A 166 70.33 -37.54 22.22
C GLU A 166 71.57 -37.45 21.33
N LYS A 167 71.59 -36.57 20.32
CA LYS A 167 72.76 -36.43 19.42
C LYS A 167 73.83 -35.46 19.92
N GLN A 168 73.65 -34.84 21.09
CA GLN A 168 74.64 -33.91 21.68
C GLN A 168 75.35 -34.49 22.90
N HIS A 169 75.02 -35.71 23.35
CA HIS A 169 75.73 -36.37 24.46
C HIS A 169 76.66 -37.51 23.99
N ASP A 170 76.86 -37.65 22.68
CA ASP A 170 77.82 -38.58 22.06
C ASP A 170 78.67 -37.86 20.99
N LYS A 171 79.28 -36.74 21.37
CA LYS A 171 80.56 -36.27 20.85
C LYS A 171 81.04 -35.03 21.62
N ARG A 172 82.08 -35.28 22.42
CA ARG A 172 82.95 -34.37 23.19
C ARG A 172 82.47 -33.98 24.58
#